data_AF-A0A2N0QKD2-F1
#
_entry.id   AF-A0A2N0QKD2-F1
#
_cell.length_a   1.000
_cell.length_b   1.000
_cell.length_c   1.000
_cell.angle_alpha   90.00
_cell.angle_beta   90.00
_cell.angle_gamma   90.00
#
_symmetry.space_group_name_H-M   'P 1'
#
loop_
_entity.id
_entity.type
_entity.pdbx_description
1 polymer ?
#
loop_
_entity_poly.entity_id
_entity_poly.type
_entity_poly.pdbx_seq_one_letter_code
_entity_poly.pdbx_strand_id
1 'polypeptide(L)'
;GTSSKKRKRENSSIIWNYFFEEYDEEEQQLYLACQICKNNNVIKRYKWSKSASTSTAQGHIWRDHKIDKDHPEEPEPTNGDIRDTIKHITIKHQSCLEESLITFIILDCQPLNILRNNAFWNMLHKFEPGFRIPTEEKCKKMKYDSYNWTKDQLQELLKSSANSINFTTDM
;
A
#
# COMPACT_ATOMS: atom_id res chain seq x y z
N GLY A 1 12.58 4.10 52.37
CA GLY A 1 12.73 4.16 50.91
C GLY A 1 13.22 2.83 50.41
N THR A 2 12.36 2.03 49.79
CA THR A 2 12.71 0.68 49.31
C THR A 2 13.15 0.77 47.85
N SER A 3 14.46 0.67 47.64
CA SER A 3 15.10 0.65 46.32
C SER A 3 14.79 -0.67 45.61
N SER A 4 13.94 -0.62 44.57
CA SER A 4 13.69 -1.77 43.70
C SER A 4 14.89 -1.99 42.77
N LYS A 5 15.64 -3.08 43.03
CA LYS A 5 16.66 -3.60 42.11
C LYS A 5 16.00 -3.95 40.77
N LYS A 6 16.24 -3.15 39.73
CA LYS A 6 15.88 -3.48 38.34
C LYS A 6 16.60 -4.77 37.96
N ARG A 7 15.85 -5.88 37.90
CA ARG A 7 16.32 -7.13 37.28
C ARG A 7 16.71 -6.83 35.83
N LYS A 8 17.98 -7.06 35.50
CA LYS A 8 18.53 -7.00 34.14
C LYS A 8 17.87 -8.14 33.36
N ARG A 9 16.95 -7.82 32.45
CA ARG A 9 16.28 -8.82 31.59
C ARG A 9 17.23 -9.19 30.45
N GLU A 10 17.97 -10.28 30.62
CA GLU A 10 18.43 -11.11 29.50
C GLU A 10 17.20 -11.85 29.00
N ASN A 11 16.56 -11.32 27.96
CA ASN A 11 15.58 -12.01 27.12
C ASN A 11 15.21 -11.04 26.00
N SER A 12 16.06 -10.93 24.98
CA SER A 12 15.64 -10.35 23.71
C SER A 12 14.55 -11.27 23.16
N SER A 13 13.30 -10.81 23.23
CA SER A 13 12.12 -11.51 22.71
C SER A 13 12.39 -12.15 21.33
N ILE A 14 11.90 -13.37 21.10
CA ILE A 14 12.13 -14.14 19.86
C ILE A 14 11.74 -13.38 18.59
N ILE A 15 10.85 -12.39 18.72
CA ILE A 15 10.43 -11.52 17.62
C ILE A 15 11.63 -10.89 16.89
N TRP A 16 12.72 -10.59 17.59
CA TRP A 16 13.85 -9.84 17.03
C TRP A 16 14.65 -10.65 16.00
N ASN A 17 14.41 -11.97 15.94
CA ASN A 17 14.94 -12.83 14.89
C ASN A 17 14.15 -12.71 13.57
N TYR A 18 12.93 -12.17 13.62
CA TYR A 18 11.98 -12.16 12.50
C TYR A 18 11.44 -10.78 12.16
N PHE A 19 11.59 -9.81 13.06
CA PHE A 19 11.18 -8.42 12.87
C PHE A 19 12.38 -7.48 12.86
N PHE A 20 12.30 -6.46 12.02
CA PHE A 20 13.22 -5.34 11.99
C PHE A 20 12.46 -4.02 12.19
N GLU A 21 13.16 -3.02 12.73
CA GLU A 21 12.63 -1.68 12.85
C GLU A 21 12.72 -0.95 11.50
N GLU A 22 11.62 -0.31 11.10
CA GLU A 22 11.52 0.50 9.89
C GLU A 22 10.95 1.86 10.27
N TYR A 23 11.67 2.94 9.96
CA TYR A 23 11.16 4.29 10.16
C TYR A 23 10.52 4.80 8.87
N ASP A 24 9.29 5.26 8.97
CA ASP A 24 8.58 5.90 7.87
C ASP A 24 8.75 7.42 8.00
N GLU A 25 9.53 8.02 7.09
CA GLU A 25 9.84 9.45 7.10
C GLU A 25 8.62 10.32 6.78
N GLU A 26 7.67 9.83 5.99
CA GLU A 26 6.45 10.58 5.64
C GLU A 26 5.48 10.62 6.83
N GLU A 27 5.32 9.49 7.51
CA GLU A 27 4.44 9.40 8.68
C GLU A 27 5.10 9.81 10.00
N GLN A 28 6.42 10.06 9.99
CA GLN A 28 7.24 10.30 11.19
C GLN A 28 7.01 9.23 12.27
N GLN A 29 6.93 7.96 11.85
CA GLN A 29 6.49 6.85 12.69
C GLN A 29 7.41 5.64 12.55
N LEU A 30 7.77 5.06 13.69
CA LEU A 30 8.53 3.80 13.75
C LEU A 30 7.60 2.59 13.66
N TYR A 31 8.02 1.58 12.92
CA TYR A 31 7.32 0.33 12.71
C TYR A 31 8.19 -0.89 13.01
N LEU A 32 7.56 -1.99 13.42
CA LEU A 32 8.16 -3.33 13.37
C LEU A 32 7.64 -4.06 12.14
N ALA A 33 8.51 -4.39 11.20
CA ALA A 33 8.17 -5.09 9.95
C ALA A 33 8.63 -6.56 9.99
N CYS A 34 7.74 -7.48 9.58
CA CYS A 34 8.02 -8.92 9.56
C CYS A 34 8.83 -9.29 8.30
N GLN A 35 10.02 -9.87 8.51
CA GLN A 35 10.90 -10.30 7.44
C GLN A 35 10.34 -11.49 6.64
N ILE A 36 9.63 -12.42 7.28
CA ILE A 36 9.06 -13.59 6.60
C ILE A 36 7.97 -13.14 5.63
N CYS A 37 7.08 -12.24 6.07
CA CYS A 37 6.09 -11.63 5.17
C CYS A 37 6.78 -10.91 4.02
N LYS A 38 7.81 -10.10 4.31
CA LYS A 38 8.54 -9.34 3.30
C LYS A 38 9.17 -10.24 2.23
N ASN A 39 9.75 -11.38 2.62
CA ASN A 39 10.30 -12.37 1.70
C ASN A 39 9.22 -12.99 0.78
N ASN A 40 7.97 -13.05 1.25
CA ASN A 40 6.83 -13.50 0.47
C ASN A 40 6.10 -12.37 -0.27
N ASN A 41 6.76 -11.21 -0.44
CA ASN A 41 6.19 -9.99 -1.05
C ASN A 41 4.92 -9.48 -0.34
N VAL A 42 4.79 -9.71 0.96
CA VAL A 42 3.71 -9.18 1.80
C VAL A 42 4.30 -8.23 2.83
N ILE A 43 3.79 -7.00 2.92
CA ILE A 43 4.23 -6.06 3.95
C ILE A 43 3.30 -6.16 5.16
N LYS A 44 3.80 -6.80 6.24
CA LYS A 44 3.17 -6.79 7.56
C LYS A 44 4.05 -5.99 8.50
N ARG A 45 3.58 -4.80 8.88
CA ARG A 45 4.26 -3.93 9.84
C ARG A 45 3.30 -3.39 10.88
N TYR A 46 3.79 -3.18 12.10
CA TYR A 46 3.01 -2.72 13.25
C TYR A 46 3.62 -1.44 13.80
N LYS A 47 2.78 -0.44 14.10
CA LYS A 47 3.25 0.79 14.77
C LYS A 47 3.99 0.43 16.04
N TRP A 48 5.15 1.01 16.21
CA TRP A 48 6.09 0.64 17.25
C TRP A 48 6.65 1.87 17.96
N SER A 49 6.92 1.70 19.24
CA SER A 49 7.75 2.61 20.02
C SER A 49 8.64 1.76 20.91
N LYS A 50 9.82 2.28 21.29
CA LYS A 50 10.80 1.52 22.09
C LYS A 50 10.30 1.10 23.48
N SER A 51 9.17 1.66 23.93
CA SER A 51 8.50 1.31 25.19
C SER A 51 7.26 0.43 25.01
N ALA A 52 6.85 0.14 23.77
CA ALA A 52 5.65 -0.63 23.49
C ALA A 52 5.83 -2.13 23.77
N SER A 53 4.71 -2.82 23.99
CA SER A 53 4.68 -4.28 24.12
C SER A 53 4.88 -4.93 22.75
N THR A 54 5.60 -6.05 22.74
CA THR A 54 5.86 -6.84 21.53
C THR A 54 4.87 -7.98 21.29
N SER A 55 3.84 -8.08 22.14
CA SER A 55 2.82 -9.14 22.11
C SER A 55 2.13 -9.26 20.75
N THR A 56 1.87 -8.15 20.06
CA THR A 56 1.25 -8.16 18.73
C THR A 56 2.15 -8.80 17.67
N ALA A 57 3.45 -8.47 17.69
CA ALA A 57 4.44 -9.03 16.77
C ALA A 57 4.65 -10.53 17.04
N GLN A 58 4.67 -10.93 18.32
CA GLN A 58 4.74 -12.34 18.70
C GLN A 58 3.49 -13.11 18.24
N GLY A 59 2.29 -12.58 18.48
CA GLY A 59 1.04 -13.20 18.03
C GLY A 59 0.91 -13.28 16.51
N HIS A 60 1.57 -12.41 15.76
CA HIS A 60 1.68 -12.51 14.30
C HIS A 60 2.55 -13.70 13.87
N ILE A 61 3.75 -13.83 14.42
CA ILE A 61 4.67 -14.93 14.09
C ILE A 61 4.00 -16.29 14.35
N TRP A 62 3.28 -16.42 15.46
CA TRP A 62 2.53 -17.64 15.75
C TRP A 62 1.39 -17.87 14.76
N ARG A 63 0.49 -16.90 14.57
CA ARG A 63 -0.73 -17.11 13.74
C ARG A 63 -0.40 -17.28 12.25
N ASP A 64 0.48 -16.44 11.73
CA ASP A 64 0.71 -16.31 10.29
C ASP A 64 1.89 -17.16 9.80
N HIS A 65 2.83 -17.50 10.69
CA HIS A 65 4.02 -18.28 10.35
C HIS A 65 4.14 -19.60 11.12
N LYS A 66 3.24 -19.84 12.10
CA LYS A 66 3.23 -21.04 12.94
C LYS A 66 4.58 -21.27 13.62
N ILE A 67 5.25 -20.18 13.98
CA ILE A 67 6.52 -20.19 14.71
C ILE A 67 6.23 -19.84 16.17
N ASP A 68 6.02 -20.87 16.98
CA ASP A 68 6.23 -20.81 18.43
C ASP A 68 6.60 -22.22 18.91
N LYS A 69 7.55 -22.29 19.83
CA LYS A 69 8.21 -23.52 20.27
C LYS A 69 7.61 -24.12 21.54
N ASP A 70 6.83 -23.36 22.32
CA ASP A 70 6.44 -23.78 23.68
C ASP A 70 4.92 -23.71 23.97
N HIS A 71 4.08 -23.21 23.08
CA HIS A 71 2.62 -23.12 23.29
C HIS A 71 1.86 -23.58 22.03
N PRO A 72 1.45 -24.87 21.96
CA PRO A 72 0.69 -25.40 20.82
C PRO A 72 -0.78 -24.95 20.78
N GLU A 73 -1.26 -24.21 21.78
CA GLU A 73 -2.65 -23.75 21.85
C GLU A 73 -2.86 -22.51 20.98
N GLU A 74 -3.94 -22.51 20.19
CA GLU A 74 -4.33 -21.33 19.42
C GLU A 74 -4.75 -20.21 20.38
N PRO A 75 -4.21 -18.98 20.26
CA PRO A 75 -4.60 -17.89 21.13
C PRO A 75 -6.08 -17.59 20.91
N GLU A 76 -6.85 -17.58 21.99
CA GLU A 76 -8.25 -17.18 21.92
C GLU A 76 -8.36 -15.79 21.27
N PRO A 77 -9.33 -15.60 20.36
CA PRO A 77 -9.54 -14.32 19.71
C PRO A 77 -9.92 -13.30 20.78
N THR A 78 -8.98 -12.42 21.10
CA THR A 78 -9.28 -11.23 21.89
C THR A 78 -10.25 -10.42 21.05
N ASN A 79 -11.46 -10.18 21.57
CA ASN A 79 -12.52 -9.34 21.00
C ASN A 79 -12.07 -7.88 20.87
N GLY A 80 -11.09 -7.63 20.03
CA GLY A 80 -10.53 -6.34 19.72
C GLY A 80 -10.33 -6.29 18.22
N ASP A 81 -11.40 -5.92 17.51
CA ASP A 81 -11.42 -5.42 16.15
C ASP A 81 -10.48 -6.17 15.18
N ILE A 82 -11.05 -7.15 14.48
CA ILE A 82 -10.56 -7.60 13.18
C ILE A 82 -10.69 -6.41 12.24
N ARG A 83 -9.77 -5.45 12.35
CA ARG A 83 -9.44 -4.62 11.19
C ARG A 83 -8.75 -5.57 10.26
N ASP A 84 -9.49 -5.98 9.23
CA ASP A 84 -8.99 -6.60 8.02
C ASP A 84 -7.53 -6.21 7.84
N THR A 85 -6.67 -7.21 7.79
CA THR A 85 -5.24 -7.03 7.58
C THR A 85 -5.00 -6.19 6.34
N ILE A 86 -4.93 -4.87 6.50
CA ILE A 86 -4.64 -3.91 5.45
C ILE A 86 -3.23 -4.25 5.02
N LYS A 87 -3.11 -4.83 3.83
CA LYS A 87 -1.83 -4.98 3.16
C LYS A 87 -1.40 -3.56 2.80
N HIS A 88 -0.46 -3.01 3.56
CA HIS A 88 -0.03 -1.64 3.38
C HIS A 88 0.99 -1.60 2.24
N ILE A 89 0.66 -0.93 1.14
CA ILE A 89 1.63 -0.47 0.15
C ILE A 89 2.07 0.96 0.48
N THR A 90 3.29 1.33 0.10
CA THR A 90 3.82 2.68 0.33
C THR A 90 3.05 3.72 -0.50
N ILE A 91 3.03 4.98 -0.04
CA ILE A 91 2.36 6.08 -0.76
C ILE A 91 2.93 6.23 -2.16
N LYS A 92 4.25 6.12 -2.32
CA LYS A 92 4.91 6.15 -3.64
C LYS A 92 4.44 5.01 -4.56
N HIS A 93 4.35 3.79 -4.04
CA HIS A 93 3.92 2.64 -4.84
C HIS A 93 2.43 2.76 -5.22
N GLN A 94 1.59 3.20 -4.29
CA GLN A 94 0.19 3.53 -4.52
C GLN A 94 0.05 4.53 -5.68
N SER A 95 0.81 5.63 -5.65
CA SER A 95 0.79 6.64 -6.71
C SER A 95 1.22 6.07 -8.08
N CYS A 96 2.25 5.23 -8.13
CA CYS A 96 2.66 4.56 -9.38
C CYS A 96 1.56 3.64 -9.95
N LEU A 97 0.88 2.88 -9.09
CA LEU A 97 -0.20 1.99 -9.52
C LEU A 97 -1.41 2.79 -10.01
N GLU A 98 -1.75 3.91 -9.34
CA GLU A 98 -2.80 4.82 -9.80
C GLU A 98 -2.48 5.43 -11.15
N GLU A 99 -1.25 5.91 -11.35
CA GLU A 99 -0.80 6.45 -12.62
C GLU A 99 -0.91 5.40 -13.73
N SER A 100 -0.43 4.17 -13.48
CA SER A 100 -0.52 3.06 -14.42
C SER A 100 -1.96 2.72 -14.81
N LEU A 101 -2.87 2.69 -13.82
CA LEU A 101 -4.29 2.44 -14.06
C LEU A 101 -4.93 3.55 -14.89
N ILE A 102 -4.56 4.81 -14.65
CA ILE A 102 -5.11 5.95 -15.38
C ILE A 102 -4.56 6.01 -16.81
N THR A 103 -3.28 5.72 -17.00
CA THR A 103 -2.68 5.58 -18.32
C THR A 103 -3.41 4.51 -19.13
N PHE A 104 -3.68 3.34 -18.54
CA PHE A 104 -4.51 2.31 -19.17
C PHE A 104 -5.90 2.84 -19.56
N ILE A 105 -6.58 3.55 -18.66
CA ILE A 105 -7.90 4.13 -18.96
C ILE A 105 -7.86 5.11 -20.13
N ILE A 106 -6.80 5.93 -20.23
CA ILE A 106 -6.65 6.94 -21.27
C ILE A 106 -6.27 6.28 -22.61
N LEU A 107 -5.24 5.46 -22.62
CA LEU A 107 -4.68 4.88 -23.85
C LEU A 107 -5.64 3.89 -24.50
N ASP A 108 -6.37 3.11 -23.69
CA ASP A 108 -7.34 2.12 -24.19
C ASP A 108 -8.77 2.68 -24.22
N CYS A 109 -8.95 4.01 -24.10
CA CYS A 109 -10.24 4.70 -24.11
C CYS A 109 -11.30 4.05 -23.19
N GLN A 110 -10.88 3.52 -22.04
CA GLN A 110 -11.78 2.75 -21.19
C GLN A 110 -12.82 3.68 -20.53
N PRO A 111 -14.07 3.22 -20.40
CA PRO A 111 -15.08 3.93 -19.64
C PRO A 111 -14.70 3.98 -18.15
N LEU A 112 -14.99 5.09 -17.47
CA LEU A 112 -14.71 5.24 -16.03
C LEU A 112 -15.50 4.26 -15.16
N ASN A 113 -16.55 3.62 -15.70
CA ASN A 113 -17.31 2.58 -14.99
C ASN A 113 -16.45 1.33 -14.69
N ILE A 114 -15.31 1.13 -15.36
CA ILE A 114 -14.36 0.05 -15.06
C ILE A 114 -13.84 0.15 -13.63
N LEU A 115 -13.75 1.38 -13.10
CA LEU A 115 -13.39 1.66 -11.72
C LEU A 115 -14.46 1.22 -10.73
N ARG A 116 -15.65 0.77 -11.15
CA ARG A 116 -16.70 0.19 -10.31
C ARG A 116 -16.93 -1.30 -10.58
N ASN A 117 -16.12 -1.90 -11.45
CA ASN A 117 -16.28 -3.29 -11.86
C ASN A 117 -15.61 -4.22 -10.84
N ASN A 118 -16.42 -4.96 -10.07
CA ASN A 118 -15.94 -5.88 -9.04
C ASN A 118 -15.01 -6.99 -9.58
N ALA A 119 -15.23 -7.50 -10.79
CA ALA A 119 -14.36 -8.54 -11.36
C ALA A 119 -12.97 -7.99 -11.67
N PHE A 120 -12.91 -6.77 -12.22
CA PHE A 120 -11.66 -6.06 -12.45
C PHE A 120 -10.94 -5.75 -11.14
N TRP A 121 -11.66 -5.29 -10.11
CA TRP A 121 -11.11 -5.07 -8.78
C TRP A 121 -10.51 -6.33 -8.16
N ASN A 122 -11.26 -7.44 -8.23
CA ASN A 122 -10.78 -8.73 -7.72
C ASN A 122 -9.51 -9.19 -8.44
N MET A 123 -9.39 -8.92 -9.74
CA MET A 123 -8.17 -9.19 -10.49
C MET A 123 -7.01 -8.32 -10.02
N LEU A 124 -7.21 -7.00 -9.91
CA LEU A 124 -6.17 -6.08 -9.42
C LEU A 124 -5.71 -6.44 -8.01
N HIS A 125 -6.63 -6.78 -7.11
CA HIS A 125 -6.29 -7.20 -5.76
C HIS A 125 -5.64 -8.60 -5.69
N LYS A 126 -5.78 -9.45 -6.71
CA LYS A 126 -4.98 -10.69 -6.78
C LYS A 126 -3.52 -10.40 -7.09
N PHE A 127 -3.25 -9.38 -7.91
CA PHE A 127 -1.89 -8.94 -8.21
C PHE A 127 -1.30 -8.12 -7.06
N GLU A 128 -2.02 -7.07 -6.65
CA GLU A 128 -1.60 -6.14 -5.60
C GLU A 128 -2.70 -5.95 -4.55
N PRO A 129 -2.75 -6.82 -3.54
CA PRO A 129 -3.88 -6.82 -2.62
C PRO A 129 -3.90 -5.65 -1.63
N GLY A 130 -2.86 -4.82 -1.59
CA GLY A 130 -2.84 -3.57 -0.84
C GLY A 130 -3.22 -2.32 -1.65
N PHE A 131 -3.42 -2.45 -2.96
CA PHE A 131 -3.73 -1.33 -3.84
C PHE A 131 -5.08 -0.70 -3.50
N ARG A 132 -5.12 0.63 -3.37
CA ARG A 132 -6.37 1.39 -3.19
C ARG A 132 -6.80 1.93 -4.54
N ILE A 133 -8.04 1.65 -4.93
CA ILE A 133 -8.52 2.13 -6.23
C ILE A 133 -8.76 3.65 -6.14
N PRO A 134 -8.27 4.43 -7.11
CA PRO A 134 -8.47 5.87 -7.12
C PRO A 134 -9.95 6.21 -7.24
N THR A 135 -10.37 7.31 -6.61
CA THR A 135 -11.75 7.79 -6.73
C THR A 135 -12.03 8.28 -8.15
N GLU A 136 -13.30 8.27 -8.54
CA GLU A 136 -13.72 8.78 -9.85
C GLU A 136 -13.35 10.26 -10.03
N GLU A 137 -13.44 11.06 -8.97
CA GLU A 137 -13.01 12.46 -8.96
C GLU A 137 -11.52 12.60 -9.27
N LYS A 138 -10.68 11.77 -8.64
CA LYS A 138 -9.24 11.75 -8.88
C LYS A 138 -8.93 11.37 -10.32
N CYS A 139 -9.63 10.37 -10.87
CA CYS A 139 -9.48 9.97 -12.26
C CYS A 139 -9.93 11.06 -13.24
N LYS A 140 -11.05 11.74 -12.96
CA LYS A 140 -11.52 12.88 -13.76
C LYS A 140 -10.50 14.01 -13.78
N LYS A 141 -9.94 14.35 -12.62
CA LYS A 141 -8.89 15.37 -12.49
C LYS A 141 -7.66 14.99 -13.32
N MET A 142 -7.14 13.78 -13.16
CA MET A 142 -5.95 13.35 -13.90
C MET A 142 -6.19 13.24 -15.41
N LYS A 143 -7.40 12.85 -15.85
CA LYS A 143 -7.78 12.91 -17.28
C LYS A 143 -7.78 14.34 -17.80
N TYR A 144 -8.33 15.28 -17.04
CA TYR A 144 -8.35 16.70 -17.40
C TYR A 144 -6.93 17.27 -17.50
N ASP A 145 -6.08 16.97 -16.51
CA ASP A 145 -4.68 17.42 -16.48
C ASP A 145 -3.90 16.84 -17.67
N SER A 146 -4.09 15.54 -17.97
CA SER A 146 -3.47 14.88 -19.13
C SER A 146 -3.93 15.49 -20.44
N TYR A 147 -5.24 15.76 -20.59
CA TYR A 147 -5.78 16.41 -21.78
C TYR A 147 -5.18 17.79 -22.02
N ASN A 148 -5.12 18.63 -20.98
CA ASN A 148 -4.56 19.99 -21.12
C ASN A 148 -3.09 19.94 -21.49
N TRP A 149 -2.31 19.07 -20.83
CA TRP A 149 -0.91 18.87 -21.17
C TRP A 149 -0.75 18.45 -22.65
N THR A 150 -1.49 17.44 -23.11
CA THR A 150 -1.42 16.99 -24.50
C THR A 150 -1.90 18.06 -25.49
N LYS A 151 -2.94 18.82 -25.13
CA LYS A 151 -3.44 19.93 -25.94
C LYS A 151 -2.37 20.99 -26.15
N ASP A 152 -1.67 21.40 -25.10
CA ASP A 152 -0.63 22.42 -25.18
C ASP A 152 0.53 21.95 -26.09
N GLN A 153 0.98 20.69 -25.90
CA GLN A 153 1.99 20.07 -26.76
C GLN A 153 1.55 19.99 -28.24
N LEU A 154 0.29 19.62 -28.49
CA LEU A 154 -0.27 19.57 -29.85
C LEU A 154 -0.38 20.96 -30.47
N GLN A 155 -0.72 21.98 -29.70
CA GLN A 155 -0.77 23.36 -30.19
C GLN A 155 0.62 23.85 -30.62
N GLU A 156 1.66 23.55 -29.84
CA GLU A 156 3.04 23.88 -30.22
C GLU A 156 3.49 23.12 -31.46
N LEU A 157 3.16 21.83 -31.55
CA LEU A 157 3.48 21.01 -32.71
C LEU A 157 2.80 21.56 -33.97
N LEU A 158 1.50 21.87 -33.90
CA LEU A 158 0.75 22.44 -35.03
C LEU A 158 1.34 23.79 -35.47
N LYS A 159 1.67 24.69 -34.52
CA LYS A 159 2.27 25.99 -34.82
C LYS A 159 3.64 25.87 -35.51
N SER A 160 4.43 24.88 -35.13
CA SER A 160 5.80 24.72 -35.61
C SER A 160 5.93 23.90 -36.89
N SER A 161 4.98 22.99 -37.17
CA SER A 161 5.12 21.99 -38.23
C SER A 161 4.00 21.96 -39.28
N ALA A 162 2.86 22.62 -39.03
CA ALA A 162 1.74 22.53 -39.97
C ALA A 162 1.87 23.54 -41.12
N ASN A 163 2.02 23.04 -42.34
CA ASN A 163 2.02 23.86 -43.57
C ASN A 163 0.60 24.14 -44.08
N SER A 164 -0.38 23.30 -43.75
CA SER A 164 -1.80 23.44 -44.12
C SER A 164 -2.66 22.63 -43.16
N ILE A 165 -3.92 23.04 -42.95
CA ILE A 165 -4.86 22.40 -42.03
C ILE A 165 -6.16 22.13 -42.78
N ASN A 166 -6.60 20.86 -42.79
CA ASN A 166 -7.89 20.47 -43.35
C ASN A 166 -8.80 20.05 -42.19
N PHE A 167 -10.04 20.53 -42.19
CA PHE A 167 -11.03 20.23 -41.16
C PHE A 167 -12.19 19.46 -41.77
N THR A 168 -12.57 18.35 -41.16
CA THR A 168 -13.73 17.55 -41.55
C THR A 168 -14.79 17.67 -40.47
N THR A 169 -16.00 18.07 -40.88
CA THR A 169 -17.16 18.17 -39.98
C THR A 169 -18.07 16.98 -40.23
N ASP A 170 -18.31 16.19 -39.19
CA ASP A 170 -19.32 15.11 -39.16
C ASP A 170 -20.58 15.67 -38.48
N MET A 171 -21.75 15.51 -39.11
CA MET A 171 -23.04 16.06 -38.66
C MET A 171 -24.02 14.95 -38.32
#